data_AF-A0AB36ISZ2-F1
#
_entry.id   AF-A0AB36ISZ2-F1
#
_cell.length_a   1.000
_cell.length_b   1.000
_cell.length_c   1.000
_cell.angle_alpha   90.00
_cell.angle_beta   90.00
_cell.angle_gamma   90.00
#
_symmetry.space_group_name_H-M   'P 1'
#
loop_
_entity.id
_entity.type
_entity.pdbx_description
1 polymer ?
#
loop_
_entity_poly.entity_id
_entity_poly.type
_entity_poly.pdbx_seq_one_letter_code
_entity_poly.pdbx_strand_id
1 'polypeptide(L)'
;MTELRVGVADLQIMSARWQTQAATLGVSAPRTLGLSCQPSALAVDAGHVAVAAAATSLRTRVQTGATKVAEADTRYVTNEANSSARLATVAR
;
A
#
# COMPACT_ATOMS: atom_id res chain seq x y z
N MET A 1 -1.99 30.38 -8.04
CA MET A 1 -2.45 28.99 -7.89
C MET A 1 -1.22 28.12 -8.10
N THR A 2 -0.64 27.60 -7.03
CA THR A 2 0.60 26.82 -7.08
C THR A 2 0.23 25.38 -7.45
N GLU A 3 0.65 24.94 -8.64
CA GLU A 3 0.44 23.57 -9.10
C GLU A 3 1.27 22.62 -8.23
N LEU A 4 0.62 21.70 -7.51
CA LEU A 4 1.29 20.74 -6.67
C LEU A 4 1.94 19.68 -7.57
N ARG A 5 3.19 19.91 -7.97
CA ARG A 5 3.94 18.96 -8.80
C ARG A 5 4.54 17.88 -7.93
N VAL A 6 4.03 16.66 -8.06
CA VAL A 6 4.62 15.47 -7.45
C VAL A 6 5.61 14.88 -8.45
N GLY A 7 6.86 14.69 -8.05
CA GLY A 7 7.87 14.07 -8.89
C GLY A 7 7.60 12.57 -9.11
N VAL A 8 7.81 12.09 -10.33
CA VAL A 8 7.71 10.66 -10.71
C VAL A 8 8.59 9.80 -9.79
N ALA A 9 9.83 10.23 -9.53
CA ALA A 9 10.73 9.55 -8.60
C ALA A 9 10.17 9.50 -7.17
N ASP A 10 9.50 10.56 -6.71
CA ASP A 10 8.90 10.62 -5.38
C ASP A 10 7.72 9.64 -5.26
N LEU A 11 6.92 9.48 -6.32
CA LEU A 11 5.82 8.50 -6.36
C LEU A 11 6.33 7.06 -6.27
N GLN A 12 7.43 6.76 -6.96
CA GLN A 12 8.06 5.44 -6.90
C GLN A 12 8.60 5.15 -5.50
N ILE A 13 9.35 6.09 -4.91
CA ILE A 13 9.87 5.98 -3.54
C ILE A 13 8.71 5.79 -2.54
N MET A 14 7.63 6.57 -2.69
CA MET A 14 6.45 6.48 -1.84
C MET A 14 5.77 5.12 -1.96
N SER A 15 5.54 4.63 -3.17
CA SER A 15 4.90 3.32 -3.39
C SER A 15 5.74 2.19 -2.81
N ALA A 16 7.07 2.21 -2.99
CA ALA A 16 7.98 1.23 -2.41
C ALA A 16 7.93 1.26 -0.88
N ARG A 17 7.95 2.47 -0.29
CA ARG A 17 7.83 2.65 1.16
C ARG A 17 6.52 2.08 1.69
N TRP A 18 5.39 2.33 1.02
CA TRP A 18 4.10 1.77 1.41
C TRP A 18 4.09 0.24 1.35
N GLN A 19 4.72 -0.37 0.35
CA GLN A 19 4.88 -1.82 0.30
C GLN A 19 5.69 -2.35 1.49
N THR A 20 6.80 -1.68 1.84
CA THR A 20 7.61 -2.04 3.02
C THR A 20 6.81 -1.91 4.31
N GLN A 21 6.06 -0.82 4.49
CA GLN A 21 5.20 -0.61 5.67
C GLN A 21 4.06 -1.63 5.73
N ALA A 22 3.51 -2.06 4.59
CA ALA A 22 2.50 -3.10 4.56
C ALA A 22 3.07 -4.45 5.01
N ALA A 23 4.33 -4.76 4.67
CA ALA A 23 4.99 -5.99 5.08
C ALA A 23 5.14 -6.09 6.61
N THR A 24 5.35 -4.96 7.31
CA THR A 24 5.47 -4.95 8.78
C THR A 24 4.14 -5.20 9.50
N LEU A 25 3.00 -5.10 8.81
CA LEU A 25 1.67 -5.40 9.37
C LEU A 25 1.36 -6.91 9.41
N GLY A 26 2.27 -7.76 8.92
CA GLY A 26 2.18 -9.21 9.12
C GLY A 26 2.38 -9.56 10.60
N VAL A 27 1.29 -9.66 11.36
CA VAL A 27 1.33 -10.05 12.77
C VAL A 27 1.13 -11.56 12.89
N SER A 28 2.05 -12.26 13.56
CA SER A 28 1.83 -13.64 14.00
C SER A 28 0.86 -13.64 15.18
N ALA A 29 -0.17 -14.49 15.16
CA ALA A 29 -1.10 -14.62 16.27
C ALA A 29 -0.33 -14.90 17.59
N PRO A 30 -0.59 -14.15 18.67
CA PRO A 30 0.04 -14.42 19.96
C PRO A 30 -0.30 -15.82 20.44
N ARG A 31 0.66 -16.50 21.08
CA ARG A 31 0.41 -17.81 21.67
C ARG A 31 -0.48 -17.62 22.90
N THR A 32 -1.66 -18.23 22.90
CA THR A 32 -2.61 -18.14 24.03
C THR A 32 -2.03 -18.86 25.25
N LEU A 33 -1.95 -18.15 26.39
CA LEU A 33 -1.36 -18.64 27.64
C LEU A 33 -2.41 -19.10 28.69
N GLY A 34 -3.70 -19.07 28.35
CA GLY A 34 -4.81 -19.39 29.27
C GLY A 34 -5.41 -20.78 29.05
N LEU A 35 -6.01 -21.35 30.10
CA LEU A 35 -6.83 -22.56 30.00
C LEU A 35 -8.09 -22.26 29.16
N SER A 36 -8.46 -23.16 28.25
CA SER A 36 -9.56 -22.99 27.28
C SER A 36 -10.95 -22.75 27.90
N CYS A 37 -11.09 -23.05 29.20
CA CYS A 37 -12.31 -22.88 29.97
C CYS A 37 -12.42 -21.53 30.68
N GLN A 38 -11.43 -20.63 30.57
CA GLN A 38 -11.50 -19.28 31.15
C GLN A 38 -12.18 -18.30 30.16
N PRO A 39 -13.32 -17.67 30.52
CA PRO A 39 -14.00 -16.71 29.63
C PRO A 39 -13.11 -15.54 29.19
N SER A 40 -12.19 -15.10 30.06
CA SER A 40 -11.21 -14.07 29.75
C SER A 40 -10.22 -14.51 28.66
N ALA A 41 -9.80 -15.78 28.66
CA ALA A 41 -8.92 -16.32 27.63
C ALA A 41 -9.62 -16.36 26.26
N LEU A 42 -10.90 -16.74 26.22
CA LEU A 42 -11.73 -16.70 25.01
C LEU A 42 -11.92 -15.26 24.49
N ALA A 43 -12.17 -14.30 25.38
CA ALA A 43 -12.32 -12.89 25.00
C ALA A 43 -11.02 -12.30 24.41
N VAL A 44 -9.87 -12.63 25.00
CA VAL A 44 -8.55 -12.22 24.50
C VAL A 44 -8.25 -12.85 23.13
N ASP A 45 -8.55 -14.14 22.96
CA ASP A 45 -8.38 -14.84 21.68
C ASP A 45 -9.23 -14.22 20.56
N ALA A 46 -10.51 -13.94 20.85
CA ALA A 46 -11.39 -13.23 19.91
C ALA A 46 -10.85 -11.83 19.55
N GLY A 47 -10.28 -11.11 20.51
CA GLY A 47 -9.60 -9.85 20.28
C GLY A 47 -8.39 -9.98 19.34
N HIS A 48 -7.55 -11.00 19.54
CA HIS A 48 -6.42 -11.28 18.64
C HIS A 48 -6.88 -11.60 17.22
N VAL A 49 -7.94 -12.41 17.07
CA VAL A 49 -8.53 -12.72 15.75
C VAL A 49 -9.01 -11.45 15.05
N ALA A 50 -9.71 -10.56 15.77
CA ALA A 50 -10.20 -9.30 15.21
C ALA A 50 -9.04 -8.38 14.76
N VAL A 51 -7.99 -8.26 15.57
CA VAL A 51 -6.79 -7.46 15.22
C VAL A 51 -6.07 -8.05 14.01
N ALA A 52 -5.92 -9.37 13.93
CA ALA A 52 -5.28 -10.04 12.79
C ALA A 52 -6.06 -9.81 11.48
N ALA A 53 -7.40 -9.86 11.54
CA ALA A 53 -8.26 -9.55 10.41
C ALA A 53 -8.14 -8.08 9.97
N ALA A 54 -8.13 -7.14 10.92
CA ALA A 54 -7.96 -5.72 10.64
C ALA A 54 -6.59 -5.42 10.02
N ALA A 55 -5.51 -5.98 10.57
CA ALA A 55 -4.15 -5.84 10.04
C ALA A 55 -4.03 -6.39 8.62
N THR A 56 -4.65 -7.55 8.35
CA THR A 56 -4.72 -8.14 7.01
C THR A 56 -5.46 -7.23 6.03
N SER A 57 -6.61 -6.68 6.42
CA SER A 57 -7.37 -5.76 5.57
C SER A 57 -6.59 -4.49 5.25
N LEU A 58 -5.96 -3.89 6.28
CA LEU A 58 -5.14 -2.70 6.13
C LEU A 58 -3.95 -2.95 5.21
N ARG A 59 -3.21 -4.04 5.44
CA ARG A 59 -2.10 -4.46 4.58
C ARG A 59 -2.52 -4.57 3.13
N THR A 60 -3.60 -5.29 2.83
CA THR A 60 -4.12 -5.44 1.46
C THR A 60 -4.46 -4.10 0.82
N ARG A 61 -5.10 -3.18 1.56
CA ARG A 61 -5.42 -1.83 1.07
C ARG A 61 -4.16 -1.02 0.74
N VAL A 62 -3.17 -1.03 1.62
CA VAL A 62 -1.90 -0.32 1.41
C VAL A 62 -1.15 -0.89 0.20
N GLN A 63 -1.05 -2.21 0.08
CA GLN A 63 -0.43 -2.87 -1.07
C GLN A 63 -1.14 -2.51 -2.38
N THR A 64 -2.47 -2.54 -2.39
CA THR A 64 -3.28 -2.18 -3.56
C THR A 64 -3.07 -0.71 -3.95
N GLY A 65 -3.04 0.19 -2.97
CA GLY A 65 -2.77 1.61 -3.19
C GLY A 65 -1.40 1.85 -3.79
N ALA A 66 -0.37 1.20 -3.25
CA ALA A 66 1.00 1.29 -3.76
C ALA A 66 1.10 0.80 -5.20
N THR A 67 0.49 -0.34 -5.54
CA THR A 67 0.43 -0.83 -6.94
C THR A 67 -0.25 0.18 -7.86
N LYS A 68 -1.40 0.73 -7.46
CA LYS A 68 -2.11 1.73 -8.28
C LYS A 68 -1.28 2.99 -8.53
N VAL A 69 -0.55 3.46 -7.52
CA VAL A 69 0.35 4.62 -7.69
C VAL A 69 1.49 4.29 -8.66
N ALA A 70 2.14 3.13 -8.53
CA ALA A 70 3.20 2.72 -9.44
C ALA A 70 2.70 2.55 -10.90
N GLU A 71 1.49 2.01 -11.09
CA GLU A 71 0.87 1.94 -12.41
C GLU A 71 0.55 3.32 -12.99
N ALA A 72 -0.01 4.21 -12.17
CA ALA A 72 -0.32 5.58 -12.60
C ALA A 72 0.94 6.34 -13.02
N ASP A 73 2.03 6.18 -12.26
CA ASP A 73 3.35 6.73 -12.58
C ASP A 73 3.87 6.23 -13.93
N THR A 74 3.83 4.92 -14.15
CA THR A 74 4.24 4.30 -15.42
C THR A 74 3.43 4.82 -16.61
N ARG A 75 2.11 4.95 -16.44
CA ARG A 75 1.21 5.50 -17.47
C ARG A 75 1.52 6.96 -17.75
N TYR A 76 1.79 7.76 -16.72
CA TYR A 76 2.14 9.17 -16.86
C TYR A 76 3.43 9.35 -17.66
N VAL A 77 4.51 8.65 -17.30
CA VAL A 77 5.79 8.69 -18.03
C VAL A 77 5.62 8.30 -19.51
N THR A 78 4.85 7.25 -19.77
CA THR A 78 4.54 6.80 -21.14
C THR A 78 3.78 7.88 -21.92
N ASN A 79 2.82 8.55 -21.28
CA ASN A 79 2.05 9.63 -21.89
C ASN A 79 2.93 10.84 -22.25
N GLU A 80 3.86 11.23 -21.36
CA GLU A 80 4.81 12.33 -21.62
C GLU A 80 5.73 12.00 -22.79
N ALA A 81 6.27 10.78 -22.86
CA ALA A 81 7.10 10.35 -23.97
C ALA A 81 6.34 10.37 -25.32
N ASN A 82 5.11 9.87 -25.33
CA ASN A 82 4.25 9.88 -26.52
C ASN A 82 3.89 11.31 -26.94
N SER A 83 3.58 12.19 -25.98
CA SER A 83 3.28 13.59 -26.23
C SER A 83 4.49 14.32 -26.84
N SER A 84 5.67 14.12 -26.27
CA SER A 84 6.92 14.66 -26.81
C SER A 84 7.18 14.21 -28.26
N ALA A 85 6.98 12.93 -28.57
CA ALA A 85 7.16 12.40 -29.92
C ALA A 85 6.16 13.01 -30.94
N ARG A 86 4.90 13.19 -30.53
CA ARG A 86 3.88 13.86 -31.36
C ARG A 86 4.22 15.32 -31.60
N LEU A 87 4.64 16.05 -30.58
CA LEU A 87 5.04 17.45 -30.72
C LEU A 87 6.25 17.62 -31.64
N ALA A 88 7.26 16.75 -31.52
CA ALA A 88 8.41 16.75 -32.43
C ALA A 88 8.04 16.44 -33.89
N THR A 89 6.96 15.67 -34.10
CA THR A 89 6.44 15.38 -35.45
C THR A 89 5.73 16.59 -36.06
N VAL A 90 4.98 17.35 -35.26
CA VAL A 90 4.25 18.56 -35.73
C VAL A 90 5.17 19.77 -35.90
N ALA A 91 6.26 19.85 -35.13
CA ALA A 91 7.24 20.93 -35.22
C ALA A 91 8.17 20.82 -36.44
N ARG A 92 7.99 19.80 -37.29
CA ARG A 92 8.74 19.56 -38.51
C ARG A 92 7.90 19.92 -39.72
#